data_AF-A0A1M5ZGB2-F1
#
_entry.id   AF-A0A1M5ZGB2-F1
#
_cell.length_a   1.000
_cell.length_b   1.000
_cell.length_c   1.000
_cell.angle_alpha   90.00
_cell.angle_beta   90.00
_cell.angle_gamma   90.00
#
_symmetry.space_group_name_H-M   'P 1'
#
loop_
_entity.id
_entity.type
_entity.pdbx_description
1 polymer ?
#
loop_
_entity_poly.entity_id
_entity_poly.type
_entity_poly.pdbx_seq_one_letter_code
_entity_poly.pdbx_strand_id
1 'polypeptide(L)'
;MNEEKYDYKKLIEEIFIPKDADKITLNKEIKDRLLKINWLSNCGRQDELDLSFEYTYIKRIKEIEKMLDDVKWGNTCINARNDLTGFLSLHHSRKYHCWNQMVDEVKDDIISGISNIIIESCRKLGIPEKMGDHIYSDIVNIALTYSYKEYYESVFYDDMLKIYESGHLPCGWLGKKYPNGKFKIY
;
A
#
# COMPACT_ATOMS: atom_id res chain seq x y z
N MET A 1 17.69 -25.31 -44.46
CA MET A 1 17.04 -23.99 -44.38
C MET A 1 16.51 -23.91 -42.97
N ASN A 2 17.31 -23.37 -42.04
CA ASN A 2 16.96 -23.32 -40.62
C ASN A 2 16.20 -22.03 -40.37
N GLU A 3 14.91 -22.13 -40.04
CA GLU A 3 14.14 -21.01 -39.50
C GLU A 3 14.63 -20.73 -38.08
N GLU A 4 15.46 -19.70 -37.92
CA GLU A 4 15.65 -19.06 -36.62
C GLU A 4 14.31 -18.45 -36.20
N LYS A 5 13.65 -19.13 -35.26
CA LYS A 5 12.45 -18.61 -34.59
C LYS A 5 12.88 -17.37 -33.81
N TYR A 6 12.61 -16.18 -34.36
CA TYR A 6 12.85 -14.92 -33.66
C TYR A 6 12.08 -14.90 -32.34
N ASP A 7 12.80 -14.85 -31.22
CA ASP A 7 12.20 -14.73 -29.90
C ASP A 7 11.78 -13.28 -29.66
N TYR A 8 10.58 -12.95 -30.14
CA TYR A 8 9.97 -11.63 -29.95
C TYR A 8 9.83 -11.23 -28.49
N LYS A 9 9.77 -12.20 -27.55
CA LYS A 9 9.70 -11.90 -26.11
C LYS A 9 11.04 -11.32 -25.63
N LYS A 10 12.15 -11.96 -26.01
CA LYS A 10 13.49 -11.46 -25.75
C LYS A 10 13.76 -10.12 -26.44
N LEU A 11 13.28 -9.94 -27.67
CA LEU A 11 13.41 -8.68 -28.40
C LEU A 11 12.60 -7.54 -27.74
N ILE A 12 11.41 -7.82 -27.21
CA ILE A 12 10.61 -6.85 -26.44
C ILE A 12 11.31 -6.49 -25.12
N GLU A 13 11.85 -7.49 -24.41
CA GLU A 13 12.63 -7.28 -23.19
C GLU A 13 13.89 -6.41 -23.46
N GLU A 14 14.56 -6.61 -24.60
CA GLU A 14 15.78 -5.88 -24.96
C GLU A 14 15.53 -4.48 -25.58
N ILE A 15 14.43 -4.29 -26.34
CA ILE A 15 14.10 -3.00 -26.99
C ILE A 15 13.40 -2.03 -26.03
N PHE A 16 12.62 -2.53 -25.07
CA PHE A 16 11.83 -1.68 -24.15
C PHE A 16 12.48 -1.44 -22.79
N ILE A 17 13.52 -2.20 -22.42
CA ILE A 17 14.23 -2.03 -21.15
C ILE A 17 15.72 -1.80 -21.43
N PRO A 18 16.15 -0.54 -21.60
CA PRO A 18 17.57 -0.22 -21.69
C PRO A 18 18.28 -0.65 -20.41
N LYS A 19 19.41 -1.33 -20.56
CA LYS A 19 20.13 -2.03 -19.48
C LYS A 19 20.66 -1.15 -18.33
N ASP A 20 20.63 0.19 -18.40
CA ASP A 20 21.27 1.03 -17.37
C ASP A 20 20.64 2.43 -17.12
N ALA A 21 19.36 2.69 -17.45
CA ALA A 21 18.74 4.01 -17.21
C ALA A 21 17.40 3.91 -16.47
N ASP A 22 17.33 4.48 -15.27
CA ASP A 22 16.14 4.67 -14.40
C ASP A 22 15.69 3.47 -13.53
N LYS A 23 16.61 2.72 -12.92
CA LYS A 23 16.24 1.72 -11.92
C LYS A 23 15.70 2.41 -10.65
N ILE A 24 14.38 2.38 -10.46
CA ILE A 24 13.78 2.63 -9.13
C ILE A 24 13.94 1.36 -8.31
N THR A 25 14.26 1.54 -7.03
CA THR A 25 14.41 0.47 -6.07
C THR A 25 13.54 0.74 -4.86
N LEU A 26 13.11 -0.34 -4.19
CA LEU A 26 12.42 -0.23 -2.92
C LEU A 26 13.20 0.66 -1.94
N ASN A 27 12.52 1.68 -1.43
CA ASN A 27 13.10 2.60 -0.46
C ASN A 27 13.41 1.85 0.85
N LYS A 28 14.68 1.90 1.26
CA LYS A 28 15.17 1.16 2.45
C LYS A 28 14.62 1.73 3.76
N GLU A 29 14.44 3.03 3.83
CA GLU A 29 13.89 3.69 5.02
C GLU A 29 12.45 3.23 5.27
N ILE A 30 11.60 3.19 4.23
CA ILE A 30 10.22 2.72 4.39
C ILE A 30 10.17 1.22 4.71
N LYS A 31 11.05 0.41 4.11
CA LYS A 31 11.20 -1.01 4.47
C LYS A 31 11.48 -1.17 5.96
N ASP A 32 12.49 -0.46 6.48
CA ASP A 32 12.87 -0.54 7.89
C ASP A 32 11.75 -0.05 8.82
N ARG A 33 11.01 0.99 8.44
CA ARG A 33 9.87 1.50 9.21
C ARG A 33 8.76 0.44 9.30
N LEU A 34 8.32 -0.09 8.15
CA LEU A 34 7.25 -1.09 8.07
C LEU A 34 7.58 -2.38 8.85
N LEU A 35 8.83 -2.85 8.77
CA LEU A 35 9.27 -4.05 9.51
C LEU A 35 9.31 -3.86 11.03
N LYS A 36 9.34 -2.62 11.53
CA LYS A 36 9.42 -2.29 12.96
C LYS A 36 8.07 -1.94 13.59
N ILE A 37 7.00 -1.85 12.80
CA ILE A 37 5.68 -1.50 13.31
C ILE A 37 5.22 -2.53 14.33
N ASN A 38 4.71 -2.04 15.48
CA ASN A 38 4.02 -2.88 16.46
C ASN A 38 2.57 -3.09 16.01
N TRP A 39 2.39 -3.98 15.03
CA TRP A 39 1.16 -4.15 14.27
C TRP A 39 -0.08 -4.32 15.15
N LEU A 40 -1.09 -3.49 14.89
CA LEU A 40 -2.43 -3.53 15.50
C LEU A 40 -2.44 -3.50 17.04
N SER A 41 -1.35 -3.04 17.66
CA SER A 41 -1.18 -3.05 19.12
C SER A 41 -2.07 -2.07 19.89
N ASN A 42 -2.58 -1.04 19.21
CA ASN A 42 -3.47 -0.04 19.79
C ASN A 42 -4.90 -0.11 19.23
N CYS A 43 -5.22 -1.07 18.37
CA CYS A 43 -6.58 -1.29 17.88
C CYS A 43 -7.58 -1.42 19.05
N GLY A 44 -8.70 -0.69 18.94
CA GLY A 44 -9.73 -0.55 19.97
C GLY A 44 -9.46 0.56 20.99
N ARG A 45 -8.33 1.27 20.90
CA ARG A 45 -8.02 2.47 21.70
C ARG A 45 -8.33 3.74 20.90
N GLN A 46 -8.38 4.86 21.60
CA GLN A 46 -8.54 6.17 20.98
C GLN A 46 -7.36 7.04 21.38
N ASP A 47 -6.38 7.13 20.51
CA ASP A 47 -5.20 7.98 20.70
C ASP A 47 -5.31 9.22 19.80
N GLU A 48 -4.63 10.29 20.17
CA GLU A 48 -4.53 11.48 19.32
C GLU A 48 -3.41 11.25 18.29
N LEU A 49 -3.79 11.22 17.01
CA LEU A 49 -2.88 11.07 15.88
C LEU A 49 -2.70 12.41 15.15
N ASP A 50 -1.45 12.74 14.83
CA ASP A 50 -1.09 13.90 14.02
C ASP A 50 -1.20 13.58 12.51
N LEU A 51 -2.43 13.64 12.01
CA LEU A 51 -2.80 13.35 10.62
C LEU A 51 -3.24 14.61 9.90
N SER A 52 -2.98 14.66 8.60
CA SER A 52 -3.40 15.77 7.73
C SER A 52 -4.91 15.68 7.43
N PHE A 53 -5.41 14.47 7.23
CA PHE A 53 -6.84 14.20 7.13
C PHE A 53 -7.45 14.09 8.53
N GLU A 54 -8.68 14.60 8.66
CA GLU A 54 -9.52 14.27 9.80
C GLU A 54 -9.65 12.74 9.95
N TYR A 55 -10.04 12.28 11.14
CA TYR A 55 -10.36 10.88 11.38
C TYR A 55 -11.45 10.71 12.44
N THR A 56 -11.97 9.48 12.54
CA THR A 56 -12.86 9.05 13.61
C THR A 56 -12.56 7.61 13.98
N TYR A 57 -12.72 7.28 15.26
CA TYR A 57 -12.57 5.91 15.73
C TYR A 57 -13.87 5.11 15.60
N ILE A 58 -13.72 3.85 15.20
CA ILE A 58 -14.77 2.83 15.25
C ILE A 58 -14.75 2.16 16.62
N LYS A 59 -15.94 1.91 17.19
CA LYS A 59 -16.04 1.36 18.55
C LYS A 59 -16.18 -0.16 18.61
N ARG A 60 -16.54 -0.81 17.50
CA ARG A 60 -16.93 -2.22 17.49
C ARG A 60 -16.20 -2.99 16.40
N ILE A 61 -15.55 -4.09 16.79
CA ILE A 61 -14.83 -4.96 15.86
C ILE A 61 -15.70 -5.53 14.74
N LYS A 62 -16.98 -5.84 15.03
CA LYS A 62 -17.94 -6.32 14.02
C LYS A 62 -18.18 -5.31 12.88
N GLU A 63 -17.95 -4.02 13.13
CA GLU A 63 -18.09 -3.01 12.10
C GLU A 63 -16.89 -3.04 11.16
N ILE A 64 -15.70 -3.47 11.61
CA ILE A 64 -14.47 -3.51 10.82
C ILE A 64 -14.61 -4.44 9.63
N GLU A 65 -15.12 -5.66 9.82
CA GLU A 65 -15.30 -6.62 8.72
C GLU A 65 -16.12 -6.02 7.59
N LYS A 66 -17.22 -5.34 7.96
CA LYS A 66 -18.09 -4.66 6.99
C LYS A 66 -17.39 -3.47 6.34
N MET A 67 -16.50 -2.77 7.04
CA MET A 67 -15.83 -1.58 6.52
C MET A 67 -14.62 -1.91 5.65
N LEU A 68 -13.87 -2.97 5.96
CA LEU A 68 -12.79 -3.46 5.10
C LEU A 68 -13.34 -4.02 3.78
N ASP A 69 -14.49 -4.70 3.82
CA ASP A 69 -15.21 -5.15 2.62
C ASP A 69 -16.12 -4.05 2.01
N ASP A 70 -16.11 -2.82 2.54
CA ASP A 70 -16.93 -1.73 2.01
C ASP A 70 -16.39 -1.25 0.67
N VAL A 71 -17.24 -1.30 -0.36
CA VAL A 71 -16.94 -0.84 -1.72
C VAL A 71 -16.41 0.58 -1.71
N LYS A 72 -16.91 1.44 -0.81
CA LYS A 72 -16.45 2.81 -0.72
C LYS A 72 -15.03 2.93 -0.18
N TRP A 73 -14.64 2.11 0.80
CA TRP A 73 -13.26 2.06 1.27
C TRP A 73 -12.33 1.56 0.17
N GLY A 74 -12.67 0.44 -0.47
CA GLY A 74 -11.91 -0.10 -1.60
C GLY A 74 -11.74 0.93 -2.73
N ASN A 75 -12.80 1.64 -3.11
CA ASN A 75 -12.73 2.70 -4.11
C ASN A 75 -11.86 3.89 -3.67
N THR A 76 -11.81 4.19 -2.37
CA THR A 76 -10.94 5.24 -1.83
C THR A 76 -9.47 4.87 -2.03
N CYS A 77 -9.07 3.66 -1.62
CA CYS A 77 -7.71 3.17 -1.84
C CYS A 77 -7.35 3.07 -3.32
N ILE A 78 -8.29 2.61 -4.17
CA ILE A 78 -8.08 2.57 -5.63
C ILE A 78 -7.87 3.97 -6.21
N ASN A 79 -8.67 4.96 -5.80
CA ASN A 79 -8.52 6.33 -6.29
C ASN A 79 -7.18 6.93 -5.87
N ALA A 80 -6.78 6.78 -4.61
CA ALA A 80 -5.48 7.25 -4.13
C ALA A 80 -4.31 6.59 -4.89
N ARG A 81 -4.38 5.28 -5.13
CA ARG A 81 -3.40 4.57 -5.97
C ARG A 81 -3.40 5.10 -7.41
N ASN A 82 -4.57 5.34 -7.98
CA ASN A 82 -4.71 5.80 -9.36
C ASN A 82 -4.16 7.22 -9.57
N ASP A 83 -4.18 8.07 -8.55
CA ASP A 83 -3.53 9.39 -8.63
C ASP A 83 -2.01 9.22 -8.84
N LEU A 84 -1.37 8.34 -8.06
CA LEU A 84 0.05 8.01 -8.19
C LEU A 84 0.36 7.34 -9.54
N THR A 85 -0.33 6.24 -9.86
CA THR A 85 -0.03 5.47 -11.08
C THR A 85 -0.38 6.25 -12.35
N GLY A 86 -1.45 7.04 -12.32
CA GLY A 86 -1.82 7.94 -13.40
C GLY A 86 -0.76 9.02 -13.62
N PHE A 87 -0.28 9.66 -12.55
CA PHE A 87 0.80 10.63 -12.63
C PHE A 87 2.09 10.01 -13.20
N LEU A 88 2.51 8.86 -12.67
CA LEU A 88 3.71 8.17 -13.14
C LEU A 88 3.56 7.73 -14.61
N SER A 89 2.41 7.21 -15.01
CA SER A 89 2.14 6.83 -16.40
C SER A 89 2.27 8.01 -17.37
N LEU A 90 1.80 9.19 -16.97
CA LEU A 90 1.78 10.39 -17.83
C LEU A 90 3.14 11.11 -17.86
N HIS A 91 3.84 11.19 -16.73
CA HIS A 91 5.03 12.03 -16.58
C HIS A 91 6.34 11.24 -16.46
N HIS A 92 6.26 9.97 -16.06
CA HIS A 92 7.42 9.13 -15.75
C HIS A 92 7.21 7.68 -16.24
N SER A 93 6.69 7.52 -17.47
CA SER A 93 6.24 6.22 -18.00
C SER A 93 7.28 5.09 -17.92
N ARG A 94 8.56 5.40 -18.15
CA ARG A 94 9.67 4.44 -17.99
C ARG A 94 9.78 3.90 -16.58
N LYS A 95 9.65 4.79 -15.58
CA LYS A 95 9.69 4.43 -14.16
C LYS A 95 8.45 3.66 -13.75
N TYR A 96 7.29 4.03 -14.29
CA TYR A 96 6.05 3.29 -14.08
C TYR A 96 6.15 1.82 -14.53
N HIS A 97 6.92 1.49 -15.58
CA HIS A 97 7.12 0.10 -15.99
C HIS A 97 7.82 -0.78 -14.92
N CYS A 98 8.53 -0.18 -13.96
CA CYS A 98 9.11 -0.90 -12.82
C CYS A 98 8.08 -1.25 -11.72
N TRP A 99 6.84 -0.78 -11.82
CA TRP A 99 5.81 -0.95 -10.79
C TRP A 99 5.61 -2.42 -10.38
N ASN A 100 5.39 -3.31 -11.34
CA ASN A 100 5.11 -4.72 -11.03
C ASN A 100 6.32 -5.41 -10.37
N GLN A 101 7.53 -5.13 -10.85
CA GLN A 101 8.75 -5.64 -10.22
C GLN A 101 8.84 -5.18 -8.76
N MET A 102 8.55 -3.90 -8.48
CA MET A 102 8.59 -3.41 -7.10
C MET A 102 7.47 -3.95 -6.22
N VAL A 103 6.29 -4.24 -6.79
CA VAL A 103 5.24 -4.96 -6.05
C VAL A 103 5.76 -6.32 -5.58
N ASP A 104 6.47 -7.04 -6.44
CA ASP A 104 7.04 -8.35 -6.11
C ASP A 104 8.18 -8.21 -5.08
N GLU A 105 9.08 -7.22 -5.26
CA GLU A 105 10.11 -6.91 -4.26
C GLU A 105 9.50 -6.61 -2.89
N VAL A 106 8.42 -5.82 -2.79
CA VAL A 106 7.75 -5.54 -1.51
C VAL A 106 7.14 -6.80 -0.89
N LYS A 107 6.56 -7.68 -1.70
CA LYS A 107 6.01 -8.95 -1.19
C LYS A 107 7.11 -9.83 -0.60
N ASP A 108 8.22 -9.95 -1.30
CA ASP A 108 9.34 -10.80 -0.91
C ASP A 108 10.11 -10.23 0.29
N ASP A 109 10.31 -8.91 0.33
CA ASP A 109 11.17 -8.27 1.33
C ASP A 109 10.45 -7.75 2.58
N ILE A 110 9.17 -7.40 2.47
CA ILE A 110 8.39 -6.79 3.55
C ILE A 110 7.28 -7.74 3.97
N ILE A 111 6.37 -8.10 3.07
CA ILE A 111 5.18 -8.88 3.43
C ILE A 111 5.57 -10.24 4.01
N SER A 112 6.56 -10.92 3.43
CA SER A 112 7.09 -12.18 3.96
C SER A 112 7.52 -12.07 5.44
N GLY A 113 8.13 -10.93 5.82
CA GLY A 113 8.67 -10.68 7.15
C GLY A 113 7.62 -10.33 8.22
N ILE A 114 6.44 -9.86 7.81
CA ILE A 114 5.38 -9.37 8.74
C ILE A 114 4.08 -10.17 8.67
N SER A 115 3.90 -11.01 7.65
CA SER A 115 2.66 -11.77 7.41
C SER A 115 2.18 -12.54 8.64
N ASN A 116 3.04 -13.34 9.26
CA ASN A 116 2.70 -14.09 10.47
C ASN A 116 2.33 -13.18 11.64
N ILE A 117 3.02 -12.04 11.81
CA ILE A 117 2.75 -11.07 12.87
C ILE A 117 1.37 -10.45 12.68
N ILE A 118 1.03 -10.06 11.45
CA ILE A 118 -0.28 -9.50 11.10
C ILE A 118 -1.39 -10.52 11.32
N ILE A 119 -1.23 -11.76 10.85
CA ILE A 119 -2.21 -12.84 11.02
C ILE A 119 -2.46 -13.11 12.51
N GLU A 120 -1.39 -13.23 13.30
CA GLU A 120 -1.52 -13.43 14.75
C GLU A 120 -2.20 -12.24 15.44
N SER A 121 -1.91 -11.01 15.01
CA SER A 121 -2.51 -9.80 15.57
C SER A 121 -4.00 -9.71 15.24
N CYS A 122 -4.39 -10.01 13.99
CA CYS A 122 -5.79 -10.14 13.58
C CYS A 122 -6.51 -11.20 14.44
N ARG A 123 -5.91 -12.38 14.61
CA ARG A 123 -6.48 -13.46 15.42
C ARG A 123 -6.70 -13.06 16.88
N LYS A 124 -5.72 -12.39 17.50
CA LYS A 124 -5.81 -11.90 18.89
C LYS A 124 -6.92 -10.87 19.08
N LEU A 125 -7.13 -10.02 18.08
CA LEU A 125 -8.20 -9.03 18.10
C LEU A 125 -9.57 -9.66 17.80
N GLY A 126 -9.61 -10.79 17.09
CA GLY A 126 -10.85 -11.39 16.58
C GLY A 126 -11.26 -10.84 15.21
N ILE A 127 -10.31 -10.31 14.45
CA ILE A 127 -10.46 -9.91 13.04
C ILE A 127 -10.23 -11.16 12.17
N PRO A 128 -11.08 -11.46 11.17
CA PRO A 128 -10.87 -12.60 10.29
C PRO A 128 -9.53 -12.53 9.58
N GLU A 129 -8.79 -13.65 9.52
CA GLU A 129 -7.44 -13.69 8.93
C GLU A 129 -7.41 -13.21 7.47
N LYS A 130 -8.47 -13.46 6.70
CA LYS A 130 -8.63 -12.97 5.31
C LYS A 130 -8.54 -11.44 5.18
N MET A 131 -8.74 -10.70 6.28
CA MET A 131 -8.61 -9.24 6.30
C MET A 131 -7.15 -8.79 6.28
N GLY A 132 -6.20 -9.69 6.56
CA GLY A 132 -4.78 -9.44 6.37
C GLY A 132 -4.44 -9.02 4.93
N ASP A 133 -5.18 -9.51 3.93
CA ASP A 133 -4.99 -9.15 2.52
C ASP A 133 -5.20 -7.65 2.26
N HIS A 134 -6.14 -7.02 2.98
CA HIS A 134 -6.35 -5.57 2.91
C HIS A 134 -5.15 -4.81 3.47
N ILE A 135 -4.62 -5.26 4.61
CA ILE A 135 -3.42 -4.67 5.23
C ILE A 135 -2.21 -4.85 4.30
N TYR A 136 -2.04 -6.01 3.68
CA TYR A 136 -0.95 -6.25 2.72
C TYR A 136 -1.06 -5.33 1.50
N SER A 137 -2.27 -5.13 0.98
CA SER A 137 -2.52 -4.19 -0.12
C SER A 137 -2.12 -2.76 0.28
N ASP A 138 -2.49 -2.31 1.46
CA ASP A 138 -2.11 -0.99 1.97
C ASP A 138 -0.58 -0.85 2.07
N ILE A 139 0.09 -1.84 2.67
CA ILE A 139 1.55 -1.86 2.84
C ILE A 139 2.28 -1.80 1.48
N VAL A 140 1.81 -2.55 0.49
CA VAL A 140 2.36 -2.49 -0.87
C VAL A 140 2.25 -1.08 -1.44
N ASN A 141 1.09 -0.44 -1.33
CA ASN A 141 0.91 0.90 -1.88
C ASN A 141 1.69 1.98 -1.11
N ILE A 142 1.81 1.86 0.21
CA ILE A 142 2.66 2.73 1.03
C ILE A 142 4.13 2.60 0.60
N ALA A 143 4.65 1.37 0.54
CA ALA A 143 6.04 1.11 0.17
C ALA A 143 6.38 1.63 -1.23
N LEU A 144 5.46 1.44 -2.20
CA LEU A 144 5.61 1.98 -3.55
C LEU A 144 5.59 3.50 -3.55
N THR A 145 4.61 4.13 -2.90
CA THR A 145 4.52 5.60 -2.83
C THR A 145 5.81 6.20 -2.30
N TYR A 146 6.36 5.65 -1.22
CA TYR A 146 7.62 6.11 -0.63
C TYR A 146 8.85 5.83 -1.50
N SER A 147 8.79 4.80 -2.35
CA SER A 147 9.85 4.52 -3.34
C SER A 147 9.80 5.47 -4.54
N TYR A 148 8.63 6.06 -4.80
CA TYR A 148 8.41 7.09 -5.81
C TYR A 148 8.41 8.53 -5.26
N LYS A 149 8.79 8.75 -4.00
CA LYS A 149 8.65 10.06 -3.31
C LYS A 149 9.33 11.24 -4.01
N GLU A 150 10.38 10.98 -4.81
CA GLU A 150 11.04 12.02 -5.62
C GLU A 150 10.17 12.57 -6.76
N TYR A 151 9.12 11.83 -7.15
CA TYR A 151 8.25 12.15 -8.28
C TYR A 151 6.84 12.51 -7.83
N TYR A 152 6.35 11.85 -6.79
CA TYR A 152 4.98 12.00 -6.32
C TYR A 152 4.91 11.76 -4.82
N GLU A 153 4.28 12.69 -4.11
CA GLU A 153 4.00 12.59 -2.68
C GLU A 153 2.49 12.39 -2.49
N SER A 154 2.11 11.58 -1.49
CA SER A 154 0.71 11.28 -1.20
C SER A 154 0.41 11.46 0.28
N VAL A 155 -0.28 12.56 0.60
CA VAL A 155 -0.79 12.83 1.96
C VAL A 155 -1.64 11.66 2.47
N PHE A 156 -2.38 10.98 1.58
CA PHE A 156 -3.20 9.83 1.96
C PHE A 156 -2.36 8.65 2.45
N TYR A 157 -1.30 8.28 1.73
CA TYR A 157 -0.43 7.18 2.15
C TYR A 157 0.52 7.57 3.29
N ASP A 158 0.86 8.86 3.42
CA ASP A 158 1.58 9.37 4.59
C ASP A 158 0.76 9.22 5.87
N ASP A 159 -0.49 9.66 5.85
CA ASP A 159 -1.39 9.50 7.00
C ASP A 159 -1.70 8.03 7.26
N MET A 160 -1.92 7.22 6.21
CA MET A 160 -2.13 5.77 6.36
C MET A 160 -0.94 5.08 7.04
N LEU A 161 0.29 5.43 6.66
CA LEU A 161 1.50 4.93 7.32
C LEU A 161 1.55 5.34 8.78
N LYS A 162 1.28 6.61 9.11
CA LYS A 162 1.23 7.08 10.51
C LYS A 162 0.21 6.32 11.35
N ILE A 163 -0.96 6.00 10.78
CA ILE A 163 -1.98 5.19 11.44
C ILE A 163 -1.39 3.80 11.79
N TYR A 164 -0.77 3.12 10.82
CA TYR A 164 -0.15 1.83 11.09
C TYR A 164 1.03 1.93 12.09
N GLU A 165 1.89 2.94 11.98
CA GLU A 165 3.03 3.15 12.90
C GLU A 165 2.57 3.42 14.34
N SER A 166 1.40 4.03 14.51
CA SER A 166 0.76 4.19 15.82
C SER A 166 0.08 2.92 16.36
N GLY A 167 0.13 1.81 15.62
CA GLY A 167 -0.44 0.52 16.02
C GLY A 167 -1.95 0.42 15.80
N HIS A 168 -2.53 1.30 15.00
CA HIS A 168 -3.97 1.33 14.67
C HIS A 168 -4.24 0.76 13.27
N LEU A 169 -5.51 0.50 12.96
CA LEU A 169 -5.96 -0.03 11.66
C LEU A 169 -6.77 1.02 10.89
N PRO A 170 -6.30 1.54 9.75
CA PRO A 170 -7.16 2.26 8.82
C PRO A 170 -8.14 1.26 8.18
N CYS A 171 -9.44 1.49 8.38
CA CYS A 171 -10.46 0.51 8.00
C CYS A 171 -11.63 1.14 7.24
N GLY A 172 -11.57 2.42 6.88
CA GLY A 172 -12.62 3.02 6.08
C GLY A 172 -12.44 4.51 5.81
N TRP A 173 -13.37 5.02 5.00
CA TRP A 173 -13.44 6.44 4.66
C TRP A 173 -14.85 7.01 4.89
N LEU A 174 -14.95 8.09 5.66
CA LEU A 174 -16.17 8.86 5.85
C LEU A 174 -16.10 10.15 5.02
N GLY A 175 -17.15 10.48 4.26
CA GLY A 175 -17.12 11.56 3.26
C GLY A 175 -17.77 11.14 1.95
N LYS A 176 -18.02 12.06 1.01
CA LYS A 176 -18.71 11.70 -0.25
C LYS A 176 -17.74 11.14 -1.29
N LYS A 177 -16.55 11.73 -1.41
CA LYS A 177 -15.55 11.34 -2.41
C LYS A 177 -14.16 11.71 -1.90
N TYR A 178 -13.21 10.79 -1.98
CA TYR A 178 -11.79 11.11 -1.82
C TYR A 178 -11.38 12.23 -2.82
N PRO A 179 -10.56 13.22 -2.40
CA PRO A 179 -9.91 13.37 -1.09
C PRO A 179 -10.77 14.07 -0.03
N ASN A 180 -12.02 14.45 -0.31
CA ASN A 180 -12.89 15.14 0.64
C ASN A 180 -13.57 14.18 1.62
N GLY A 181 -12.90 13.93 2.75
CA GLY A 181 -13.41 13.08 3.81
C GLY A 181 -12.40 12.88 4.93
N LYS A 182 -12.59 11.79 5.69
CA LYS A 182 -11.81 11.45 6.86
C LYS A 182 -11.64 9.95 7.02
N PHE A 183 -10.51 9.56 7.61
CA PHE A 183 -10.25 8.17 7.94
C PHE A 183 -11.23 7.66 8.99
N LYS A 184 -11.58 6.38 8.87
CA LYS A 184 -12.09 5.60 9.97
C LYS A 184 -10.98 4.68 10.45
N ILE A 185 -10.71 4.74 11.74
CA ILE A 185 -9.59 4.06 12.39
C ILE A 185 -10.17 3.12 13.43
N TYR A 186 -9.57 1.95 13.57
CA TYR A 186 -9.83 1.03 14.67
C TYR A 186 -8.61 0.87 15.55
#